data_AF-A0A3S3Q1R7-F1
#
_entry.id   AF-A0A3S3Q1R7-F1
#
_cell.length_a   1.000
_cell.length_b   1.000
_cell.length_c   1.000
_cell.angle_alpha   90.00
_cell.angle_beta   90.00
_cell.angle_gamma   90.00
#
_symmetry.space_group_name_H-M   'P 1'
#
loop_
_entity.id
_entity.type
_entity.pdbx_description
1 polymer ?
#
loop_
_entity_poly.entity_id
_entity_poly.type
_entity_poly.pdbx_seq_one_letter_code
_entity_poly.pdbx_strand_id
1 'polypeptide(L)'
;IAYPYGRGCRGIDNQSYSARLDRVCYDCYNLFREPKIYLMCTQDCFTSDYFKACLDALFFDEDEVEYFKKMIKQLHGASPEF
;
A
#
# COMPACT_ATOMS: atom_id res chain seq x y z
N ILE A 1 14.65 -1.37 -11.60
CA ILE A 1 15.47 -1.54 -10.38
C ILE A 1 14.68 -2.48 -9.47
N ALA A 2 15.16 -3.71 -9.26
CA ALA A 2 14.53 -4.64 -8.32
C ALA A 2 15.08 -4.32 -6.92
N TYR A 3 14.20 -3.95 -5.98
CA TYR A 3 14.59 -3.79 -4.59
C TYR A 3 14.84 -5.18 -3.97
N PRO A 4 15.97 -5.39 -3.27
CA PRO A 4 16.38 -6.70 -2.74
C PRO A 4 15.50 -7.22 -1.58
N TYR A 5 14.61 -6.39 -1.05
CA TYR A 5 13.52 -6.81 -0.18
C TYR A 5 12.32 -7.05 -1.07
N GLY A 6 12.01 -8.31 -1.38
CA GLY A 6 10.70 -8.66 -1.92
C GLY A 6 9.65 -7.96 -1.05
N ARG A 7 8.63 -7.34 -1.65
CA ARG A 7 7.65 -6.44 -1.00
C ARG A 7 6.92 -7.03 0.22
N GLY A 8 7.29 -8.20 0.75
CA GLY A 8 6.67 -8.84 1.92
C GLY A 8 5.37 -9.55 1.58
N CYS A 9 4.89 -9.42 0.34
CA CYS A 9 3.69 -10.07 -0.15
C CYS A 9 3.94 -11.58 -0.26
N ARG A 10 3.31 -12.35 0.63
CA ARG A 10 3.42 -13.82 0.72
C ARG A 10 2.08 -14.52 0.45
N GLY A 11 1.05 -13.77 0.10
CA GLY A 11 -0.27 -14.26 -0.27
C GLY A 11 -0.39 -14.59 -1.76
N ILE A 12 -1.60 -14.41 -2.30
CA ILE A 12 -1.90 -14.64 -3.71
C ILE A 12 -1.35 -13.47 -4.53
N ASP A 13 -0.53 -13.77 -5.53
CA ASP A 13 -0.08 -12.75 -6.48
C ASP A 13 -1.24 -12.26 -7.35
N ASN A 14 -1.55 -10.96 -7.27
CA ASN A 14 -2.59 -10.31 -8.05
C ASN A 14 -2.08 -8.95 -8.52
N GLN A 15 -1.61 -8.91 -9.77
CA GLN A 15 -1.01 -7.73 -10.37
C GLN A 15 -1.94 -6.51 -10.38
N SER A 16 -3.25 -6.72 -10.63
CA SER A 16 -4.24 -5.63 -10.63
C SER A 16 -4.37 -4.99 -9.24
N TYR A 17 -4.34 -5.80 -8.19
CA TYR A 17 -4.40 -5.29 -6.81
C TYR A 17 -3.11 -4.59 -6.42
N SER A 18 -1.96 -5.18 -6.77
CA SER A 18 -0.67 -4.54 -6.53
C SER A 18 -0.57 -3.19 -7.22
N ALA A 19 -1.01 -3.06 -8.48
CA ALA A 19 -0.98 -1.80 -9.21
C ALA A 19 -1.91 -0.73 -8.61
N ARG A 20 -3.07 -1.14 -8.08
CA ARG A 20 -4.02 -0.21 -7.44
C ARG A 20 -3.48 0.32 -6.12
N LEU A 21 -2.86 -0.54 -5.30
CA LEU A 21 -2.20 -0.14 -4.04
C LEU A 21 -0.94 0.70 -4.29
N ASP A 22 -0.15 0.37 -5.32
CA ASP A 22 1.02 1.13 -5.73
C ASP A 22 0.67 2.58 -6.10
N ARG A 23 -0.49 2.78 -6.75
CA ARG A 23 -1.00 4.10 -7.11
C ARG A 23 -1.29 4.98 -5.88
N VAL A 24 -1.85 4.42 -4.80
CA VAL A 24 -2.05 5.16 -3.54
C VAL A 24 -0.71 5.72 -3.05
N CYS A 25 0.33 4.90 -3.03
CA CYS A 25 1.67 5.33 -2.62
C CYS A 25 2.26 6.38 -3.56
N TYR A 26 2.03 6.25 -4.87
CA TYR A 26 2.50 7.22 -5.86
C TYR A 26 1.81 8.58 -5.73
N ASP A 27 0.48 8.59 -5.59
CA ASP A 27 -0.31 9.82 -5.42
C ASP A 27 0.06 10.52 -4.11
N CYS A 28 0.26 9.76 -3.04
CA CYS A 28 0.74 10.27 -1.76
C CYS A 28 2.17 10.85 -1.86
N TYR A 29 3.09 10.16 -2.56
CA TYR A 29 4.41 10.72 -2.88
C TYR A 29 4.29 12.04 -3.64
N ASN A 30 3.41 12.15 -4.64
CA ASN A 30 3.25 13.37 -5.42
C ASN A 30 2.68 14.53 -4.60
N LEU A 31 1.82 14.23 -3.62
CA LEU A 31 1.25 15.22 -2.69
C LEU A 31 2.36 15.87 -1.84
N PHE A 32 3.22 15.06 -1.22
CA PHE A 32 4.27 15.55 -0.32
C PHE A 32 5.60 15.86 -1.02
N ARG A 33 5.79 15.34 -2.24
CA ARG A 33 7.02 15.43 -3.06
C ARG A 33 8.27 14.88 -2.35
N GLU A 34 8.12 13.87 -1.51
CA GLU A 34 9.21 13.21 -0.77
C GLU A 34 9.39 11.75 -1.22
N PRO A 35 10.48 11.41 -1.95
CA PRO A 35 10.70 10.07 -2.49
C PRO A 35 10.64 8.93 -1.47
N LYS A 36 11.01 9.18 -0.21
CA LYS A 36 10.95 8.16 0.85
C LYS A 36 9.52 7.69 1.13
N ILE A 37 8.50 8.52 0.90
CA ILE A 37 7.11 8.15 1.15
C ILE A 37 6.70 6.96 0.30
N TYR A 38 7.05 6.94 -0.99
CA TYR A 38 6.73 5.80 -1.86
C TYR A 38 7.40 4.51 -1.35
N LEU A 39 8.67 4.60 -0.95
CA LEU A 39 9.41 3.45 -0.44
C LEU A 39 8.77 2.91 0.85
N MET A 40 8.46 3.78 1.81
CA MET A 40 7.88 3.38 3.09
C MET A 40 6.42 2.93 2.95
N CYS A 41 5.64 3.53 2.06
CA CYS A 41 4.25 3.16 1.80
C CYS A 41 4.12 1.76 1.18
N THR A 42 5.08 1.35 0.34
CA THR A 42 5.07 0.03 -0.31
C THR A 42 5.74 -1.07 0.52
N GLN A 43 6.32 -0.73 1.67
CA GLN A 43 6.94 -1.70 2.59
C GLN A 43 5.91 -2.65 3.20
N ASP A 44 6.40 -3.85 3.54
CA ASP A 44 5.64 -4.92 4.19
C ASP A 44 4.27 -5.16 3.56
N CYS A 45 4.24 -5.17 2.24
CA CYS A 45 3.07 -5.41 1.40
C CYS A 45 1.92 -4.45 1.71
N PHE A 46 2.24 -3.14 1.81
CA PHE A 46 1.26 -2.09 2.08
C PHE A 46 0.62 -2.17 3.47
N THR A 47 1.25 -2.88 4.42
CA THR A 47 0.80 -2.95 5.82
C THR A 47 1.49 -1.94 6.74
N SER A 48 2.34 -1.06 6.19
CA SER A 48 3.05 -0.04 6.97
C SER A 48 2.13 1.10 7.42
N ASP A 49 2.52 1.78 8.50
CA ASP A 49 1.84 3.00 8.97
C ASP A 49 1.83 4.11 7.92
N TYR A 50 2.80 4.11 7.00
CA TYR A 50 2.84 5.04 5.88
C TYR A 50 1.73 4.80 4.88
N PHE A 51 1.33 3.53 4.65
CA PHE A 51 0.19 3.25 3.79
C PHE A 51 -1.10 3.81 4.41
N LYS A 52 -1.32 3.59 5.71
CA LYS A 52 -2.45 4.18 6.44
C LYS A 52 -2.45 5.70 6.36
N ALA A 53 -1.31 6.34 6.68
CA ALA A 53 -1.18 7.79 6.61
C ALA A 53 -1.41 8.35 5.21
N CYS A 54 -1.04 7.60 4.16
CA CYS A 54 -1.34 7.98 2.78
C CYS A 54 -2.83 7.88 2.45
N LEU A 55 -3.55 6.89 2.99
CA LEU A 55 -5.00 6.82 2.84
C LEU A 55 -5.67 8.05 3.47
N ASP A 56 -5.24 8.41 4.68
CA ASP A 56 -5.74 9.58 5.41
C ASP A 56 -5.42 10.89 4.66
N ALA A 57 -4.18 11.05 4.19
CA ALA A 57 -3.72 12.26 3.49
C ALA A 57 -4.39 12.47 2.12
N LEU A 58 -4.83 11.38 1.49
CA LEU A 58 -5.56 11.40 0.22
C LEU A 58 -7.08 11.45 0.40
N PHE A 59 -7.56 11.51 1.64
CA PHE A 59 -8.98 11.63 2.00
C PHE A 59 -9.86 10.47 1.47
N PHE A 60 -9.34 9.25 1.46
CA PHE A 60 -10.16 8.07 1.16
C PHE A 60 -11.18 7.84 2.28
N ASP A 61 -12.40 7.46 1.92
CA ASP A 61 -13.46 7.16 2.89
C ASP A 61 -13.33 5.75 3.50
N GLU A 62 -14.12 5.45 4.54
CA GLU A 62 -14.05 4.17 5.24
C GLU A 62 -14.33 2.95 4.32
N ASP A 63 -15.22 3.10 3.34
CA ASP A 63 -15.56 2.03 2.41
C ASP A 63 -14.40 1.75 1.43
N GLU A 64 -13.74 2.81 0.95
CA GLU A 64 -12.52 2.73 0.15
C GLU A 64 -11.36 2.11 0.94
N VAL A 65 -11.17 2.53 2.18
CA VAL A 65 -10.17 1.97 3.09
C VAL A 65 -10.41 0.46 3.28
N GLU A 66 -11.64 0.04 3.55
CA GLU A 66 -11.98 -1.38 3.69
C GLU A 66 -11.76 -2.17 2.37
N TYR A 67 -11.98 -1.53 1.22
CA TYR A 67 -11.63 -2.13 -0.07
C TYR A 67 -10.12 -2.35 -0.23
N PHE A 68 -9.30 -1.38 0.17
CA PHE A 68 -7.84 -1.53 0.18
C PHE A 68 -7.39 -2.64 1.13
N LYS A 69 -7.95 -2.73 2.34
CA LYS A 69 -7.63 -3.81 3.30
C LYS A 69 -7.92 -5.20 2.74
N LYS A 70 -9.03 -5.37 2.00
CA LYS A 70 -9.36 -6.64 1.33
C LYS A 70 -8.32 -7.02 0.28
N MET A 71 -7.84 -6.06 -0.52
CA MET A 71 -6.78 -6.29 -1.49
C MET A 71 -5.46 -6.66 -0.80
N ILE A 72 -5.07 -5.92 0.24
CA ILE A 72 -3.87 -6.19 1.04
C ILE A 72 -3.93 -7.59 1.66
N LYS A 73 -5.06 -7.99 2.23
CA LYS A 73 -5.25 -9.32 2.81
C LYS A 73 -4.95 -10.44 1.79
N GLN A 74 -5.37 -10.27 0.54
CA GLN A 74 -5.09 -11.25 -0.50
C GLN A 74 -3.60 -11.31 -0.85
N LEU A 75 -2.93 -10.16 -1.01
CA LEU A 75 -1.52 -10.09 -1.39
C LEU A 75 -0.56 -10.45 -0.25
N HIS A 76 -0.88 -10.06 0.98
CA HIS A 76 -0.04 -10.28 2.16
C HIS A 76 -0.30 -11.64 2.82
N GLY A 77 -1.55 -12.13 2.77
CA GLY A 77 -1.99 -13.37 3.42
C GLY A 77 -2.58 -13.17 4.83
N ALA A 78 -2.49 -11.96 5.38
CA ALA A 78 -3.09 -11.57 6.66
C ALA A 78 -3.74 -10.19 6.54
N SER A 79 -4.76 -9.93 7.36
CA SER A 79 -5.40 -8.62 7.43
C SER A 79 -4.43 -7.57 8.01
N PRO A 80 -4.36 -6.35 7.44
CA PRO A 80 -3.66 -5.24 8.08
C PRO A 80 -4.34 -4.84 9.39
N GLU A 81 -3.57 -4.33 10.36
CA GLU A 81 -4.07 -3.98 11.71
C GLU A 81 -4.62 -2.54 11.83
N PHE A 82 -4.53 -1.75 10.77
CA PHE A 82 -4.93 -0.34 10.78
C PHE A 82 -6.41 -0.09 10.46
#